data_AF-A0A812SW77-F1
#
_entry.id   AF-A0A812SW77-F1
#
_cell.length_a   1.000
_cell.length_b   1.000
_cell.length_c   1.000
_cell.angle_alpha   90.00
_cell.angle_beta   90.00
_cell.angle_gamma   90.00
#
_symmetry.space_group_name_H-M   'P 1'
#
loop_
_entity.id
_entity.type
_entity.pdbx_description
1 polymer ?
#
loop_
_entity_poly.entity_id
_entity_poly.type
_entity_poly.pdbx_seq_one_letter_code
_entity_poly.pdbx_strand_id
1 'polypeptide(L)'
;VSTFDSPEMTTLGTCKKIEEIMIGEDKVIKFSGCSKGEACTIVLRGSSTHVLDEAERSLHDALAVLYQTVQETRVVWGGGSTEM
;
A
#
# COMPACT_ATOMS: atom_id res chain seq x y z
N VAL A 1 14.28 10.27 16.10
CA VAL A 1 15.02 10.96 17.17
C VAL A 1 15.92 11.98 16.48
N SER A 2 15.65 13.27 16.67
CA SER A 2 16.30 14.36 15.93
C SER A 2 17.64 14.73 16.55
N THR A 3 18.61 13.84 16.44
CA THR A 3 20.00 14.08 16.87
C THR A 3 20.91 13.73 15.71
N PHE A 4 21.14 14.70 14.83
CA PHE A 4 21.99 14.53 13.65
C PHE A 4 23.47 14.34 14.02
N ASP A 5 23.85 14.68 15.25
CA ASP A 5 25.24 14.62 15.75
C ASP A 5 25.69 13.22 16.18
N SER A 6 24.74 12.28 16.38
CA SER A 6 25.02 10.94 16.93
C SER A 6 24.36 9.83 16.09
N PRO A 7 24.82 9.57 14.85
CA PRO A 7 24.22 8.58 13.96
C PRO A 7 24.29 7.14 14.51
N GLU A 8 25.26 6.84 15.38
CA GLU A 8 25.43 5.53 16.00
C GLU A 8 24.28 5.15 16.96
N MET A 9 23.61 6.15 17.53
CA MET A 9 22.46 5.96 18.42
C MET A 9 21.13 5.88 17.65
N THR A 10 21.16 5.86 16.31
CA THR A 10 19.96 5.88 15.47
C THR A 10 19.59 4.49 14.94
N THR A 11 18.28 4.22 14.88
CA THR A 11 17.76 2.96 14.34
C THR A 11 17.74 3.01 12.82
N LEU A 12 18.60 2.23 12.15
CA LEU A 12 18.64 2.11 10.69
C LEU A 12 17.79 0.90 10.22
N GLY A 13 16.93 1.12 9.23
CA GLY A 13 16.17 0.05 8.57
C GLY A 13 17.01 -0.70 7.53
N THR A 14 16.60 -1.92 7.17
CA THR A 14 17.30 -2.76 6.18
C THR A 14 16.42 -3.06 4.96
N CYS A 15 17.02 -3.04 3.77
CA CYS A 15 16.36 -3.33 2.49
C CYS A 15 17.34 -4.06 1.56
N LYS A 16 16.85 -5.01 0.75
CA LYS A 16 17.71 -5.78 -0.17
C LYS A 16 18.15 -4.98 -1.39
N LYS A 17 17.26 -4.14 -1.94
CA LYS A 17 17.53 -3.39 -3.17
C LYS A 17 16.86 -2.02 -3.12
N ILE A 18 17.64 -0.99 -3.46
CA ILE A 18 17.17 0.38 -3.63
C ILE A 18 17.53 0.79 -5.04
N GLU A 19 16.54 1.19 -5.84
CA GLU A 19 16.74 1.58 -7.23
C GLU A 19 15.87 2.80 -7.58
N GLU A 20 16.42 3.73 -8.36
CA GLU A 20 15.63 4.77 -9.02
C GLU A 20 15.01 4.16 -10.28
N ILE A 21 13.69 4.19 -10.36
CA ILE A 21 12.93 3.74 -11.53
C ILE A 21 12.13 4.90 -12.10
N MET A 22 11.91 4.87 -13.40
CA MET A 22 11.05 5.83 -14.09
C MET A 22 9.67 5.22 -14.25
N ILE A 23 8.64 5.88 -13.72
CA ILE A 23 7.24 5.50 -13.90
C ILE A 23 6.54 6.59 -14.70
N GLY A 24 6.35 6.35 -15.99
CA GLY A 24 5.88 7.41 -16.89
C GLY A 24 7.00 8.42 -17.10
N GLU A 25 6.79 9.66 -16.68
CA GLU A 25 7.77 10.74 -16.78
C GLU A 25 8.46 11.04 -15.44
N ASP A 26 7.95 10.47 -14.34
CA ASP A 26 8.46 10.72 -12.99
C ASP A 26 9.51 9.69 -12.58
N LYS A 27 10.54 10.17 -11.88
CA LYS A 27 11.55 9.33 -11.23
C LYS A 27 11.14 9.06 -9.79
N VAL A 28 11.06 7.79 -9.42
CA VAL A 28 10.72 7.35 -8.06
C VAL A 28 11.78 6.38 -7.53
N ILE A 29 11.99 6.40 -6.21
CA ILE A 29 12.91 5.47 -5.56
C ILE A 29 12.11 4.27 -5.06
N LYS A 30 12.42 3.10 -5.62
CA LYS A 30 11.81 1.84 -5.23
C LYS A 30 12.69 1.11 -4.22
N PHE A 31 12.13 0.86 -3.04
CA PHE A 31 12.71 -0.01 -2.03
C PHE A 31 12.11 -1.41 -2.20
N SER A 32 12.93 -2.42 -2.45
CA SER A 32 12.50 -3.81 -2.66
C SER A 32 13.17 -4.76 -1.69
N GLY A 33 12.40 -5.70 -1.14
CA GLY A 33 12.91 -6.67 -0.18
C GLY A 33 13.23 -6.05 1.18
N CYS A 34 12.33 -5.20 1.68
CA CYS A 34 12.36 -4.74 3.07
C CYS A 34 12.23 -5.94 4.03
N SER A 35 12.85 -5.83 5.21
CA SER A 35 13.12 -6.96 6.13
C SER A 35 11.90 -7.82 6.47
N LYS A 36 10.72 -7.20 6.61
CA LYS A 36 9.47 -7.92 6.92
C LYS A 36 8.70 -8.38 5.68
N GLY A 37 8.93 -7.80 4.50
CA GLY A 37 8.16 -8.11 3.29
C GLY A 37 6.65 -7.80 3.35
N GLU A 38 6.15 -7.29 4.49
CA GLU A 38 4.74 -6.98 4.75
C GLU A 38 4.27 -5.65 4.15
N ALA A 39 5.20 -4.84 3.64
CA ALA A 39 4.89 -3.53 3.08
C ALA A 39 5.00 -3.56 1.54
N CYS A 40 3.88 -3.28 0.89
CA CYS A 40 3.77 -3.13 -0.56
C CYS A 40 3.16 -1.76 -0.89
N THR A 41 3.56 -1.17 -2.01
CA THR A 41 3.02 0.09 -2.51
C THR A 41 2.36 -0.14 -3.86
N ILE A 42 1.10 0.25 -4.01
CA ILE A 42 0.36 0.23 -5.28
C ILE A 42 0.42 1.64 -5.86
N VAL A 43 0.86 1.78 -7.11
CA VAL A 43 0.95 3.07 -7.79
C VAL A 43 -0.23 3.22 -8.74
N LEU A 44 -1.08 4.22 -8.47
CA LEU A 44 -2.21 4.57 -9.33
C LEU A 44 -1.83 5.67 -10.31
N ARG A 45 -2.25 5.51 -11.57
CA ARG A 45 -2.11 6.52 -12.61
C ARG A 45 -3.44 6.65 -13.34
N GLY A 46 -3.90 7.88 -13.50
CA GLY A 46 -5.19 8.21 -14.08
C GLY A 46 -5.12 9.52 -14.85
N SER A 47 -6.10 9.73 -15.72
CA SER A 47 -6.17 10.91 -16.58
C SER A 47 -6.65 12.17 -15.87
N SER A 48 -7.33 12.03 -14.74
CA SER A 48 -7.81 13.14 -13.91
C SER A 48 -7.68 12.81 -12.43
N THR A 49 -7.58 13.85 -11.59
CA THR A 49 -7.54 13.71 -10.13
C THR A 49 -8.80 13.03 -9.60
N HIS A 50 -9.97 13.38 -10.13
CA HIS A 50 -11.23 12.77 -9.70
C HIS A 50 -11.28 11.26 -9.91
N VAL A 51 -10.72 10.75 -11.03
CA VAL A 51 -10.65 9.31 -11.28
C VAL A 51 -9.63 8.64 -10.34
N LEU A 52 -8.52 9.31 -10.05
CA LEU A 52 -7.52 8.82 -9.10
C LEU A 52 -8.08 8.73 -7.67
N ASP A 53 -8.80 9.75 -7.22
CA ASP A 53 -9.42 9.79 -5.89
C ASP A 53 -10.44 8.65 -5.73
N GLU A 54 -11.27 8.40 -6.75
CA GLU A 54 -12.23 7.30 -6.74
C GLU A 54 -11.54 5.93 -6.81
N ALA A 55 -10.48 5.81 -7.61
CA ALA A 55 -9.70 4.56 -7.69
C ALA A 55 -8.99 4.24 -6.36
N GLU A 56 -8.47 5.24 -5.66
CA GLU A 56 -7.89 5.09 -4.33
C GLU A 56 -8.93 4.58 -3.33
N ARG A 57 -10.10 5.24 -3.30
CA ARG A 57 -11.21 4.84 -2.43
C ARG A 57 -11.67 3.41 -2.72
N SER A 58 -11.88 3.08 -3.99
CA SER A 58 -12.33 1.75 -4.42
C SER A 58 -11.33 0.65 -4.03
N LEU A 59 -10.03 0.91 -4.17
CA LEU A 59 -9.00 -0.02 -3.74
C LEU A 59 -8.93 -0.17 -2.22
N HIS A 60 -9.11 0.93 -1.49
CA HIS A 60 -9.17 0.87 -0.03
C HIS A 60 -10.29 -0.05 0.44
N ASP A 61 -11.50 0.12 -0.10
CA ASP A 61 -12.66 -0.70 0.22
C ASP A 61 -12.43 -2.18 -0.15
N ALA A 62 -11.86 -2.44 -1.34
CA ALA A 62 -11.54 -3.79 -1.78
C ALA A 62 -10.52 -4.48 -0.86
N LEU A 63 -9.46 -3.78 -0.43
CA LEU A 63 -8.46 -4.33 0.48
C LEU A 63 -9.05 -4.60 1.87
N ALA A 64 -9.95 -3.74 2.35
CA ALA A 64 -10.64 -3.96 3.63
C ALA A 64 -11.48 -5.23 3.61
N VAL A 65 -12.24 -5.47 2.53
CA VAL A 65 -13.04 -6.70 2.35
C VAL A 65 -12.15 -7.94 2.21
N LEU A 66 -11.09 -7.86 1.40
CA LEU A 66 -10.15 -8.97 1.25
C LEU A 66 -9.48 -9.33 2.57
N TYR A 67 -9.07 -8.33 3.36
CA TYR A 67 -8.50 -8.55 4.68
C TYR A 67 -9.47 -9.30 5.60
N GLN A 68 -10.74 -8.90 5.64
CA GLN A 68 -11.76 -9.60 6.42
C GLN A 68 -12.00 -11.02 5.90
N THR A 69 -12.05 -11.21 4.57
CA THR A 69 -12.30 -12.51 3.94
C THR A 69 -11.17 -13.51 4.20
N VAL A 70 -9.93 -13.04 4.28
CA VAL A 70 -8.77 -13.88 4.64
C VAL A 70 -8.83 -14.32 6.10
N GLN A 71 -9.38 -13.50 6.99
CA GLN A 71 -9.57 -13.87 8.41
C GLN A 71 -10.80 -14.76 8.62
N GLU A 72 -11.90 -14.46 7.94
CA GLU A 72 -13.18 -15.17 8.01
C GLU A 72 -13.71 -15.44 6.59
N THR A 73 -13.79 -16.71 6.22
CA THR A 73 -14.15 -17.11 4.84
C THR A 73 -15.66 -17.22 4.61
N ARG A 74 -16.47 -17.16 5.68
CA ARG A 74 -17.93 -17.18 5.57
C ARG A 74 -18.42 -15.85 4.99
N VAL A 75 -19.16 -15.95 3.89
CA VAL A 75 -19.81 -14.82 3.23
C VAL A 75 -21.31 -15.04 3.16
N VAL A 76 -22.06 -13.94 3.12
CA VAL A 76 -23.52 -13.95 2.97
C VAL A 76 -23.90 -13.20 1.69
N TRP A 77 -25.10 -13.46 1.19
CA TRP A 77 -25.58 -12.82 -0.02
C TRP A 77 -25.99 -11.37 0.27
N GLY A 78 -25.46 -10.44 -0.53
CA GLY A 78 -25.81 -9.02 -0.45
C GLY A 78 -27.19 -8.70 -1.06
N GLY A 79 -27.39 -7.45 -1.44
CA GLY A 79 -28.62 -7.01 -2.12
C GLY A 79 -29.89 -7.15 -1.27
N GLY A 80 -29.76 -7.07 0.06
CA GLY A 80 -30.87 -7.26 1.01
C GLY A 80 -31.28 -8.72 1.24
N SER A 81 -30.63 -9.71 0.60
CA SER A 81 -31.02 -11.13 0.74
C SER A 81 -30.80 -11.70 2.14
N THR A 82 -29.87 -11.14 2.91
CA THR A 82 -29.56 -11.63 4.27
C THR A 82 -30.47 -10.99 5.33
N GLU A 83 -31.08 -9.85 5.03
CA GLU A 83 -31.91 -9.09 5.98
C GLU A 83 -33.40 -9.45 5.87
N MET A 84 -33.80 -10.17 4.82
CA MET A 84 -35.18 -10.60 4.52
C MET A 84 -35.42 -12.04 5.00
#